data_AF-A0A0T9NNY8-F1
#
_entry.id   AF-A0A0T9NNY8-F1
#
_cell.length_a   1.000
_cell.length_b   1.000
_cell.length_c   1.000
_cell.angle_alpha   90.00
_cell.angle_beta   90.00
_cell.angle_gamma   90.00
#
_symmetry.space_group_name_H-M   'P 1'
#
loop_
_entity.id
_entity.type
_entity.pdbx_description
1 polymer ?
#
loop_
_entity_poly.entity_id
_entity_poly.type
_entity_poly.pdbx_seq_one_letter_code
_entity_poly.pdbx_strand_id
1 'polypeptide(L)'
;MLKELQLTKYDDDINTIVTYQPIPFTPEQGDAGYAIRVIEIYRLKKMAHLLEQFELLTGYATSRSNCTPCEINTLIERGQQICKQEEIKVKAVEHEISQLNIELNNAQRGVSSLSSYNGNIRGLMSNLNDRVENAKLRLENTKASVSARKGLLGLLRGQVEQMLSEGSKGFKGKVMELLPMDSLPSETYQGDRFSSGLTSHKYAWKELNKLEHALKNILEKCTVPKDKYSLNNGGKEIALLSKQYYQIESESMRSKMALDDFVGLMKKKSSWLTDKTRAIKNSL
;
A
#
# COMPACT_ATOMS: atom_id res chain seq x y z
N MET A 1 27.11 -9.86 5.18
CA MET A 1 25.97 -9.65 6.11
C MET A 1 25.66 -8.17 6.05
N LEU A 2 24.45 -7.77 5.65
CA LEU A 2 24.08 -6.36 5.54
C LEU A 2 23.95 -5.75 6.94
N LYS A 3 24.32 -4.47 7.10
CA LYS A 3 24.23 -3.77 8.39
C LYS A 3 22.83 -3.18 8.59
N GLU A 4 22.42 -3.00 9.83
CA GLU A 4 21.23 -2.21 10.16
C GLU A 4 21.49 -0.71 9.95
N LEU A 5 20.56 -0.05 9.24
CA LEU A 5 20.59 1.39 9.03
C LEU A 5 20.34 2.12 10.35
N GLN A 6 20.97 3.27 10.53
CA GLN A 6 20.83 4.08 11.75
C GLN A 6 20.04 5.36 11.46
N LEU A 7 19.22 5.77 12.43
CA LEU A 7 18.52 7.05 12.40
C LEU A 7 19.51 8.21 12.31
N THR A 8 19.12 9.26 11.59
CA THR A 8 19.90 10.50 11.52
C THR A 8 18.97 11.71 11.48
N LYS A 9 19.33 12.79 12.18
CA LYS A 9 18.57 14.04 12.16
C LYS A 9 18.68 14.80 10.83
N TYR A 10 19.49 14.33 9.89
CA TYR A 10 19.85 15.03 8.66
C TYR A 10 19.25 14.41 7.39
N ASP A 11 18.47 13.33 7.50
CA ASP A 11 17.89 12.66 6.34
C ASP A 11 16.57 11.94 6.69
N ASP A 12 15.46 12.56 6.30
CA ASP A 12 14.11 12.03 6.55
C ASP A 12 13.78 10.79 5.70
N ASP A 13 14.38 10.65 4.52
CA ASP A 13 14.19 9.46 3.68
C ASP A 13 14.80 8.24 4.39
N ILE A 14 16.01 8.38 4.95
CA ILE A 14 16.66 7.36 5.78
C ILE A 14 15.82 7.03 7.01
N ASN A 15 15.31 8.05 7.71
CA ASN A 15 14.47 7.85 8.89
C ASN A 15 13.18 7.08 8.55
N THR A 16 12.56 7.38 7.41
CA THR A 16 11.39 6.66 6.92
C THR A 16 11.70 5.19 6.67
N ILE A 17 12.84 4.90 6.01
CA ILE A 17 13.25 3.52 5.69
C ILE A 17 13.60 2.73 6.95
N VAL A 18 14.37 3.29 7.89
CA VAL A 18 14.84 2.56 9.08
C VAL A 18 13.73 2.29 10.09
N THR A 19 12.79 3.22 10.24
CA THR A 19 11.66 3.06 11.19
C THR A 19 10.60 2.11 10.68
N TYR A 20 10.61 1.81 9.38
CA TYR A 20 9.63 0.91 8.80
C TYR A 20 9.94 -0.55 9.16
N GLN A 21 9.05 -1.13 9.97
CA GLN A 21 9.13 -2.52 10.43
C GLN A 21 7.79 -3.23 10.19
N PRO A 22 7.74 -4.21 9.28
CA PRO A 22 6.57 -5.04 9.05
C PRO A 22 6.19 -5.81 10.32
N ILE A 23 4.91 -5.79 10.68
CA ILE A 23 4.40 -6.51 11.84
C ILE A 23 3.58 -7.71 11.33
N PRO A 24 3.99 -8.96 11.63
CA PRO A 24 3.20 -10.13 11.26
C PRO A 24 1.78 -10.06 11.81
N PHE A 25 0.83 -10.57 11.02
CA PHE A 25 -0.57 -10.59 11.41
C PHE A 25 -0.83 -11.63 12.49
N THR A 26 -1.58 -11.23 13.51
CA THR A 26 -2.19 -12.13 14.47
C THR A 26 -3.70 -11.86 14.55
N PRO A 27 -4.54 -12.87 14.83
CA PRO A 27 -6.00 -12.72 14.86
C PRO A 27 -6.50 -11.60 15.78
N GLU A 28 -5.78 -11.29 16.85
CA GLU A 28 -6.11 -10.26 17.84
C GLU A 28 -6.12 -8.84 17.23
N GLN A 29 -5.42 -8.64 16.12
CA GLN A 29 -5.37 -7.35 15.42
C GLN A 29 -6.64 -7.08 14.57
N GLY A 30 -7.52 -8.08 14.43
CA GLY A 30 -8.82 -7.95 13.78
C GLY A 30 -8.78 -7.53 12.31
N ASP A 31 -9.89 -6.95 11.84
CA ASP A 31 -10.03 -6.55 10.42
C ASP A 31 -9.04 -5.43 10.03
N ALA A 32 -8.78 -4.52 10.96
CA ALA A 32 -7.82 -3.44 10.76
C ALA A 32 -6.41 -3.98 10.48
N GLY A 33 -5.92 -4.89 11.33
CA GLY A 33 -4.61 -5.53 11.15
C GLY A 33 -4.55 -6.35 9.87
N TYR A 34 -5.62 -7.08 9.55
CA TYR A 34 -5.73 -7.83 8.29
C TYR A 34 -5.55 -6.91 7.07
N ALA A 35 -6.29 -5.80 7.02
CA ALA A 35 -6.23 -4.89 5.88
C ALA A 35 -4.84 -4.26 5.72
N ILE A 36 -4.23 -3.84 6.83
CA ILE A 36 -2.88 -3.27 6.83
C ILE A 36 -1.89 -4.30 6.29
N ARG A 37 -1.91 -5.51 6.85
CA ARG A 37 -0.91 -6.52 6.53
C ARG A 37 -1.02 -7.04 5.10
N VAL A 38 -2.24 -7.23 4.58
CA VAL A 38 -2.44 -7.64 3.17
C VAL A 38 -1.85 -6.62 2.20
N ILE A 39 -2.11 -5.33 2.45
CA ILE A 39 -1.58 -4.23 1.63
C ILE A 39 -0.07 -4.14 1.75
N GLU A 40 0.45 -4.28 2.96
CA GLU A 40 1.88 -4.32 3.24
C GLU A 40 2.60 -5.42 2.46
N ILE A 41 2.12 -6.66 2.54
CA ILE A 41 2.68 -7.81 1.79
C ILE A 41 2.68 -7.51 0.29
N TYR A 42 1.54 -7.04 -0.23
CA TYR A 42 1.40 -6.72 -1.66
C TYR A 42 2.39 -5.63 -2.10
N ARG A 43 2.47 -4.53 -1.35
CA ARG A 43 3.31 -3.37 -1.71
C ARG A 43 4.79 -3.68 -1.56
N LEU A 44 5.21 -4.35 -0.48
CA LEU A 44 6.60 -4.77 -0.30
C LEU A 44 7.08 -5.68 -1.43
N LYS A 45 6.22 -6.61 -1.89
CA LYS A 45 6.50 -7.41 -3.09
C LYS A 45 6.68 -6.54 -4.34
N LYS A 46 5.80 -5.55 -4.57
CA LYS A 46 5.89 -4.65 -5.74
C LYS A 46 7.16 -3.79 -5.72
N MET A 47 7.61 -3.35 -4.56
CA MET A 47 8.83 -2.56 -4.40
C MET A 47 10.09 -3.40 -4.18
N ALA A 48 10.05 -4.72 -4.31
CA ALA A 48 11.18 -5.61 -4.08
C ALA A 48 12.45 -5.19 -4.83
N HIS A 49 12.31 -4.76 -6.08
CA HIS A 49 13.41 -4.25 -6.90
C HIS A 49 14.03 -2.95 -6.38
N LEU A 50 13.25 -2.05 -5.75
CA LEU A 50 13.77 -0.82 -5.14
C LEU A 50 14.53 -1.13 -3.86
N LEU A 51 13.98 -2.04 -3.06
CA LEU A 51 14.61 -2.53 -1.84
C LEU A 51 15.97 -3.19 -2.16
N GLU A 52 16.02 -4.06 -3.18
CA GLU A 52 17.27 -4.69 -3.64
C GLU A 52 18.28 -3.67 -4.18
N GLN A 53 17.84 -2.69 -4.98
CA GLN A 53 18.72 -1.63 -5.46
C GLN A 53 19.28 -0.79 -4.32
N PHE A 54 18.45 -0.48 -3.32
CA PHE A 54 18.87 0.25 -2.14
C PHE A 54 19.91 -0.53 -1.33
N GLU A 55 19.69 -1.82 -1.10
CA GLU A 55 20.64 -2.71 -0.41
C GLU A 55 21.98 -2.78 -1.15
N LEU A 56 21.94 -2.99 -2.47
CA LEU A 56 23.14 -3.00 -3.33
C LEU A 56 23.89 -1.66 -3.29
N LEU A 57 23.14 -0.55 -3.26
CA LEU A 57 23.71 0.78 -3.31
C LEU A 57 24.37 1.17 -1.99
N THR A 58 23.71 0.87 -0.87
CA THR A 58 24.04 1.41 0.45
C THR A 58 24.78 0.43 1.35
N GLY A 59 24.60 -0.88 1.14
CA GLY A 59 25.09 -1.93 2.04
C GLY A 59 24.25 -2.13 3.30
N TYR A 60 23.12 -1.43 3.44
CA TYR A 60 22.17 -1.61 4.55
C TYR A 60 21.07 -2.58 4.19
N ALA A 61 20.62 -3.37 5.16
CA ALA A 61 19.46 -4.24 5.02
C ALA A 61 18.17 -3.43 4.97
N THR A 62 17.21 -3.87 4.17
CA THR A 62 15.85 -3.33 4.18
C THR A 62 14.87 -4.35 4.73
N SER A 63 13.82 -3.84 5.36
CA SER A 63 12.72 -4.68 5.85
C SER A 63 11.99 -5.34 4.68
N ARG A 64 11.85 -6.66 4.75
CA ARG A 64 11.07 -7.48 3.80
C ARG A 64 9.76 -7.91 4.45
N SER A 65 8.77 -8.33 3.66
CA SER A 65 7.47 -8.72 4.25
C SER A 65 7.62 -9.85 5.27
N ASN A 66 8.57 -10.77 5.03
CA ASN A 66 8.88 -11.93 5.88
C ASN A 66 7.64 -12.75 6.26
N CYS A 67 6.60 -12.75 5.41
CA CYS A 67 5.38 -13.47 5.70
C CYS A 67 5.56 -14.97 5.57
N THR A 68 5.05 -15.73 6.53
CA THR A 68 5.13 -17.20 6.52
C THR A 68 3.89 -17.82 5.87
N PRO A 69 3.96 -19.06 5.36
CA PRO A 69 2.77 -19.78 4.90
C PRO A 69 1.66 -19.87 5.96
N CYS A 70 2.05 -20.01 7.24
CA CYS A 70 1.12 -20.01 8.36
C CYS A 70 0.35 -18.69 8.48
N GLU A 71 1.06 -17.57 8.49
CA GLU A 71 0.47 -16.23 8.52
C GLU A 71 -0.47 -15.99 7.32
N ILE A 72 -0.05 -16.39 6.12
CA ILE A 72 -0.87 -16.28 4.91
C ILE A 72 -2.18 -17.08 5.07
N ASN A 73 -2.14 -18.30 5.59
CA ASN A 73 -3.37 -19.07 5.83
C ASN A 73 -4.32 -18.31 6.78
N THR A 74 -3.78 -17.75 7.88
CA THR A 74 -4.57 -16.96 8.83
C THR A 74 -5.17 -15.71 8.20
N LEU A 75 -4.41 -15.00 7.36
CA LEU A 75 -4.92 -13.85 6.59
C LEU A 75 -6.01 -14.27 5.61
N ILE A 76 -5.85 -15.40 4.91
CA ILE A 76 -6.87 -15.92 3.98
C ILE A 76 -8.16 -16.24 4.73
N GLU A 77 -8.07 -16.94 5.86
CA GLU A 77 -9.23 -17.27 6.70
C GLU A 77 -9.97 -16.01 7.15
N ARG A 78 -9.22 -15.00 7.63
CA ARG A 78 -9.82 -13.74 8.05
C ARG A 78 -10.48 -13.02 6.88
N GLY A 79 -9.81 -12.94 5.73
CA GLY A 79 -10.37 -12.31 4.52
C GLY A 79 -11.64 -13.00 4.03
N GLN A 80 -11.71 -14.33 4.09
CA GLN A 80 -12.91 -15.09 3.75
C GLN A 80 -14.07 -14.82 4.71
N GLN A 81 -13.79 -14.70 6.02
CA GLN A 81 -14.79 -14.30 7.01
C GLN A 81 -15.36 -12.91 6.71
N ILE A 82 -14.48 -11.93 6.43
CA ILE A 82 -14.88 -10.56 6.06
C ILE A 82 -15.74 -10.56 4.80
N CYS A 83 -15.33 -11.30 3.75
CA CYS A 83 -16.10 -11.41 2.52
C CYS A 83 -17.49 -12.00 2.77
N LYS A 84 -17.58 -13.09 3.55
CA LYS A 84 -18.87 -13.71 3.91
C LYS A 84 -19.78 -12.75 4.68
N GLN A 85 -19.23 -12.00 5.63
CA GLN A 85 -20.01 -11.02 6.40
C GLN A 85 -20.60 -9.94 5.50
N GLU A 86 -19.82 -9.46 4.52
CA GLU A 86 -20.28 -8.45 3.57
C GLU A 86 -21.33 -9.03 2.59
N GLU A 87 -21.17 -10.28 2.15
CA GLU A 87 -22.16 -11.00 1.33
C GLU A 87 -23.49 -11.22 2.06
N ILE A 88 -23.47 -11.42 3.38
CA ILE A 88 -24.70 -11.50 4.19
C ILE A 88 -25.45 -10.16 4.15
N LYS A 89 -24.75 -9.03 4.16
CA LYS A 89 -25.39 -7.71 4.03
C LYS A 89 -26.06 -7.53 2.67
N VAL A 90 -25.44 -8.01 1.59
CA VAL A 90 -26.06 -8.02 0.25
C VAL A 90 -27.40 -8.75 0.30
N LYS A 91 -27.42 -9.98 0.85
CA LYS A 91 -28.64 -10.78 0.97
C LYS A 91 -29.72 -10.08 1.81
N ALA A 92 -29.33 -9.38 2.88
CA ALA A 92 -30.27 -8.62 3.71
C ALA A 92 -30.92 -7.47 2.92
N VAL A 93 -30.14 -6.73 2.13
CA VAL A 93 -30.67 -5.65 1.29
C VAL A 93 -31.53 -6.20 0.14
N GLU A 94 -31.14 -7.32 -0.47
CA GLU A 94 -31.96 -8.00 -1.49
C GLU A 94 -33.31 -8.45 -0.91
N HIS A 95 -33.31 -8.99 0.31
CA HIS A 95 -34.54 -9.36 1.00
C HIS A 95 -35.42 -8.14 1.30
N GLU A 96 -34.84 -7.04 1.76
CA GLU A 96 -35.58 -5.78 1.99
C GLU A 96 -36.22 -5.25 0.72
N ILE A 97 -35.48 -5.23 -0.41
CA ILE A 97 -36.03 -4.83 -1.71
C ILE A 97 -37.22 -5.72 -2.10
N SER A 98 -37.11 -7.03 -1.87
CA SER A 98 -38.21 -7.96 -2.13
C SER A 98 -39.46 -7.63 -1.32
N GLN A 99 -39.31 -7.37 -0.01
CA GLN A 99 -40.43 -6.98 0.86
C GLN A 99 -41.05 -5.65 0.43
N LEU A 100 -40.24 -4.64 0.13
CA LEU A 100 -40.71 -3.34 -0.34
C LEU A 100 -41.48 -3.45 -1.66
N ASN A 101 -41.02 -4.30 -2.58
CA ASN A 101 -41.74 -4.56 -3.83
C ASN A 101 -43.09 -5.26 -3.60
N ILE A 102 -43.16 -6.20 -2.64
CA ILE A 102 -44.43 -6.83 -2.24
C ILE A 102 -45.38 -5.77 -1.67
N GLU A 103 -44.92 -4.92 -0.76
CA GLU A 103 -45.71 -3.82 -0.19
C GLU A 103 -46.22 -2.86 -1.27
N LEU A 104 -45.34 -2.45 -2.19
CA LEU A 104 -45.67 -1.58 -3.32
C LEU A 104 -46.73 -2.21 -4.23
N ASN A 105 -46.57 -3.48 -4.59
CA ASN A 105 -47.54 -4.22 -5.40
C ASN A 105 -48.90 -4.35 -4.69
N ASN A 106 -48.90 -4.59 -3.38
CA ASN A 106 -50.13 -4.67 -2.58
C ASN A 106 -50.83 -3.31 -2.51
N ALA A 107 -50.08 -2.21 -2.37
CA ALA A 107 -50.62 -0.85 -2.41
C ALA A 107 -51.22 -0.52 -3.78
N GLN A 108 -50.54 -0.88 -4.89
CA GLN A 108 -51.04 -0.70 -6.25
C GLN A 108 -52.33 -1.48 -6.52
N ARG A 109 -52.47 -2.68 -5.93
CA ARG A 109 -53.66 -3.53 -6.06
C ARG A 109 -54.78 -3.17 -5.09
N GLY A 110 -54.56 -2.24 -4.16
CA GLY A 110 -55.53 -1.90 -3.09
C GLY A 110 -55.75 -3.01 -2.07
N VAL A 111 -54.83 -4.00 -1.98
CA VAL A 111 -54.92 -5.19 -1.10
C VAL A 111 -54.11 -4.99 0.19
N SER A 112 -53.53 -3.81 0.41
CA SER A 112 -52.74 -3.55 1.62
C SER A 112 -53.60 -3.67 2.89
N SER A 113 -53.03 -4.23 3.97
CA SER A 113 -53.56 -4.21 5.34
C SER A 113 -53.82 -2.80 5.89
N LEU A 114 -53.40 -1.77 5.15
CA LEU A 114 -53.64 -0.35 5.35
C LEU A 114 -55.03 0.11 4.86
N SER A 115 -56.02 -0.78 4.77
CA SER A 115 -57.43 -0.43 4.47
C SER A 115 -58.06 0.55 5.48
N SER A 116 -57.32 0.90 6.54
CA SER A 116 -57.63 1.93 7.55
C SER A 116 -56.86 3.26 7.35
N TYR A 117 -56.03 3.39 6.31
CA TYR A 117 -55.26 4.61 6.03
C TYR A 117 -56.11 5.63 5.25
N ASN A 118 -56.68 6.61 5.97
CA ASN A 118 -57.40 7.78 5.41
C ASN A 118 -56.51 8.77 4.63
N GLY A 119 -55.29 8.37 4.25
CA GLY A 119 -54.30 9.23 3.61
C GLY A 119 -54.20 9.06 2.09
N ASN A 120 -53.53 10.01 1.44
CA ASN A 120 -53.31 10.04 -0.01
C ASN A 120 -52.49 8.82 -0.48
N ILE A 121 -53.15 7.80 -1.05
CA ILE A 121 -52.55 6.58 -1.61
C ILE A 121 -51.41 6.90 -2.59
N ARG A 122 -51.53 7.99 -3.37
CA ARG A 122 -50.47 8.44 -4.28
C ARG A 122 -49.20 8.83 -3.52
N GLY A 123 -49.33 9.45 -2.35
CA GLY A 123 -48.21 9.79 -1.47
C GLY A 123 -47.54 8.56 -0.85
N LEU A 124 -48.33 7.56 -0.43
CA LEU A 124 -47.81 6.28 0.06
C LEU A 124 -47.02 5.54 -1.04
N MET A 125 -47.57 5.45 -2.24
CA MET A 125 -46.89 4.84 -3.38
C MET A 125 -45.59 5.57 -3.73
N SER A 126 -45.59 6.90 -3.73
CA SER A 126 -44.37 7.70 -3.95
C SER A 126 -43.32 7.35 -2.91
N ASN A 127 -43.70 7.32 -1.62
CA ASN A 127 -42.77 7.00 -0.54
C ASN A 127 -42.20 5.57 -0.66
N LEU A 128 -43.03 4.58 -1.02
CA LEU A 128 -42.58 3.20 -1.23
C LEU A 128 -41.62 3.10 -2.43
N ASN A 129 -41.91 3.80 -3.53
CA ASN A 129 -40.99 3.87 -4.67
C ASN A 129 -39.64 4.48 -4.26
N ASP A 130 -39.64 5.58 -3.51
CA ASP A 130 -38.41 6.22 -3.04
C ASP A 130 -37.61 5.27 -2.12
N ARG A 131 -38.29 4.50 -1.26
CA ARG A 131 -37.65 3.48 -0.41
C ARG A 131 -37.02 2.36 -1.24
N VAL A 132 -37.71 1.88 -2.29
CA VAL A 132 -37.18 0.87 -3.22
C VAL A 132 -35.93 1.38 -3.92
N GLU A 133 -35.98 2.60 -4.49
CA GLU A 133 -34.83 3.17 -5.20
C GLU A 133 -33.62 3.39 -4.26
N ASN A 134 -33.86 3.89 -3.04
CA ASN A 134 -32.80 4.01 -2.04
C ASN A 134 -32.21 2.66 -1.64
N ALA A 135 -33.04 1.62 -1.50
CA ALA A 135 -32.58 0.27 -1.20
C ALA A 135 -31.75 -0.32 -2.36
N LYS A 136 -32.13 -0.07 -3.62
CA LYS A 136 -31.33 -0.45 -4.81
C LYS A 136 -29.97 0.26 -4.82
N LEU A 137 -29.91 1.56 -4.54
CA LEU A 137 -28.64 2.29 -4.41
C LEU A 137 -27.75 1.70 -3.30
N ARG A 138 -28.35 1.33 -2.16
CA ARG A 138 -27.63 0.64 -1.08
C ARG A 138 -27.15 -0.75 -1.49
N LEU A 139 -27.93 -1.49 -2.28
CA LEU A 139 -27.54 -2.79 -2.81
C LEU A 139 -26.29 -2.67 -3.68
N GLU A 140 -26.28 -1.73 -4.63
CA GLU A 140 -25.12 -1.48 -5.49
C GLU A 140 -23.87 -1.13 -4.67
N ASN A 141 -24.02 -0.25 -3.67
CA ASN A 141 -22.91 0.08 -2.77
C ASN A 141 -22.40 -1.12 -1.97
N THR A 142 -23.30 -1.99 -1.51
CA THR A 142 -22.93 -3.17 -0.72
C THR A 142 -22.28 -4.24 -1.59
N LYS A 143 -22.76 -4.44 -2.83
CA LYS A 143 -22.09 -5.30 -3.82
C LYS A 143 -20.69 -4.79 -4.14
N ALA A 144 -20.54 -3.48 -4.32
CA ALA A 144 -19.23 -2.88 -4.56
C ALA A 144 -18.28 -3.05 -3.35
N SER A 145 -18.82 -2.99 -2.12
CA SER A 145 -18.09 -3.33 -0.90
C SER A 145 -17.63 -4.80 -0.88
N VAL A 146 -18.49 -5.75 -1.25
CA VAL A 146 -18.10 -7.18 -1.41
C VAL A 146 -16.95 -7.33 -2.40
N SER A 147 -17.05 -6.71 -3.58
CA SER A 147 -15.98 -6.74 -4.58
C SER A 147 -14.68 -6.14 -4.02
N ALA A 148 -14.75 -5.06 -3.25
CA ALA A 148 -13.60 -4.46 -2.57
C ALA A 148 -12.95 -5.42 -1.56
N ARG A 149 -13.73 -6.13 -0.73
CA ARG A 149 -13.20 -7.12 0.22
C ARG A 149 -12.57 -8.32 -0.50
N LYS A 150 -13.19 -8.81 -1.56
CA LYS A 150 -12.65 -9.88 -2.40
C LYS A 150 -11.35 -9.48 -3.08
N GLY A 151 -11.31 -8.28 -3.66
CA GLY A 151 -10.10 -7.75 -4.29
C GLY A 151 -8.95 -7.59 -3.28
N LEU A 152 -9.25 -7.20 -2.03
CA LEU A 152 -8.24 -7.03 -0.98
C LEU A 152 -7.64 -8.39 -0.66
N LEU A 153 -8.48 -9.40 -0.40
CA LEU A 153 -8.04 -10.78 -0.24
C LEU A 153 -7.22 -11.28 -1.45
N GLY A 154 -7.66 -10.93 -2.66
CA GLY A 154 -6.98 -11.25 -3.91
C GLY A 154 -5.56 -10.67 -4.04
N LEU A 155 -5.21 -9.59 -3.32
CA LEU A 155 -3.86 -9.04 -3.33
C LEU A 155 -2.80 -10.02 -2.83
N LEU A 156 -3.18 -10.99 -1.98
CA LEU A 156 -2.27 -12.04 -1.50
C LEU A 156 -1.85 -13.01 -2.61
N ARG A 157 -2.61 -13.11 -3.70
CA ARG A 157 -2.43 -14.12 -4.75
C ARG A 157 -1.01 -14.15 -5.30
N GLY A 158 -0.48 -13.00 -5.72
CA GLY A 158 0.86 -12.94 -6.28
C GLY A 158 1.95 -13.31 -5.28
N GLN A 159 1.74 -13.08 -3.98
CA GLN A 159 2.68 -13.53 -2.95
C GLN A 159 2.63 -15.05 -2.79
N VAL A 160 1.43 -15.63 -2.75
CA VAL A 160 1.25 -17.09 -2.63
C VAL A 160 1.83 -17.82 -3.84
N GLU A 161 1.61 -17.31 -5.06
CA GLU A 161 2.19 -17.87 -6.28
C GLU A 161 3.72 -17.90 -6.24
N GLN A 162 4.34 -16.79 -5.81
CA GLN A 162 5.79 -16.72 -5.64
C GLN A 162 6.28 -17.75 -4.61
N MET A 163 5.68 -17.77 -3.42
CA MET A 163 6.09 -18.69 -2.35
C MET A 163 5.96 -20.16 -2.77
N LEU A 164 4.90 -20.51 -3.50
CA LEU A 164 4.73 -21.85 -4.07
C LEU A 164 5.79 -22.17 -5.12
N SER A 165 6.13 -21.21 -6.01
CA SER A 165 7.18 -21.38 -7.01
C SER A 165 8.57 -21.57 -6.38
N GLU A 166 8.79 -20.98 -5.21
CA GLU A 166 10.01 -21.10 -4.42
C GLU A 166 10.02 -22.36 -3.52
N GLY A 167 8.98 -23.21 -3.60
CA GLY A 167 8.91 -24.47 -2.87
C GLY A 167 8.49 -24.36 -1.40
N SER A 168 7.88 -23.24 -1.00
CA SER A 168 7.38 -23.05 0.38
C SER A 168 6.31 -24.09 0.74
N LYS A 169 6.44 -24.68 1.93
CA LYS A 169 5.52 -25.71 2.48
C LYS A 169 4.67 -25.12 3.61
N GLY A 170 3.52 -25.74 3.90
CA GLY A 170 2.66 -25.35 5.03
C GLY A 170 1.44 -24.52 4.66
N PHE A 171 1.18 -24.29 3.38
CA PHE A 171 -0.11 -23.77 2.92
C PHE A 171 -1.22 -24.80 3.13
N LYS A 172 -2.44 -24.32 3.44
CA LYS A 172 -3.62 -25.18 3.44
C LYS A 172 -3.88 -25.75 2.05
N GLY A 173 -4.48 -26.95 2.00
CA GLY A 173 -4.77 -27.63 0.74
C GLY A 173 -5.55 -26.74 -0.22
N LYS A 174 -5.14 -26.72 -1.49
CA LYS A 174 -5.76 -25.90 -2.55
C LYS A 174 -5.81 -24.39 -2.22
N VAL A 175 -4.79 -23.85 -1.57
CA VAL A 175 -4.71 -22.42 -1.16
C VAL A 175 -5.07 -21.43 -2.28
N MET A 176 -4.71 -21.73 -3.54
CA MET A 176 -5.01 -20.88 -4.68
C MET A 176 -6.51 -20.82 -5.03
N GLU A 177 -7.28 -21.84 -4.68
CA GLU A 177 -8.75 -21.87 -4.85
C GLU A 177 -9.46 -21.02 -3.78
N LEU A 178 -8.77 -20.70 -2.66
CA LEU A 178 -9.31 -19.87 -1.58
C LEU A 178 -9.18 -18.37 -1.86
N LEU A 179 -8.36 -18.01 -2.85
CA LEU A 179 -8.05 -16.63 -3.22
C LEU A 179 -8.86 -16.21 -4.45
N PRO A 180 -9.60 -15.10 -4.39
CA PRO A 180 -10.36 -14.60 -5.53
C PRO A 180 -9.48 -14.37 -6.76
N MET A 181 -10.00 -14.75 -7.93
CA MET A 181 -9.44 -14.38 -9.23
C MET A 181 -9.77 -12.92 -9.57
N ASP A 182 -10.96 -12.49 -9.16
CA ASP A 182 -11.45 -11.13 -9.34
C ASP A 182 -10.60 -10.18 -8.50
N SER A 183 -9.64 -9.53 -9.15
CA SER A 183 -8.87 -8.45 -8.56
C SER A 183 -9.48 -7.13 -9.00
N LEU A 184 -9.83 -6.29 -8.03
CA LEU A 184 -9.96 -4.87 -8.32
C LEU A 184 -8.56 -4.27 -8.46
N PRO A 185 -8.38 -3.22 -9.26
CA PRO A 185 -7.13 -2.48 -9.31
C PRO A 185 -6.69 -2.11 -7.90
N SER A 186 -5.40 -2.25 -7.59
CA SER A 186 -4.91 -2.03 -6.23
C SER A 186 -5.15 -0.60 -5.74
N GLU A 187 -5.28 0.34 -6.68
CA GLU A 187 -5.59 1.75 -6.49
C GLU A 187 -6.99 1.97 -5.89
N THR A 188 -7.87 0.97 -5.99
CA THR A 188 -9.19 0.94 -5.33
C THR A 188 -9.08 1.22 -3.83
N TYR A 189 -7.96 0.82 -3.21
CA TYR A 189 -7.74 0.92 -1.77
C TYR A 189 -7.10 2.26 -1.34
N GLN A 190 -6.98 3.22 -2.25
CA GLN A 190 -6.40 4.53 -1.94
C GLN A 190 -7.45 5.55 -1.47
N GLY A 191 -8.72 5.33 -1.83
CA GLY A 191 -9.79 6.32 -1.66
C GLY A 191 -10.88 5.94 -0.66
N ASP A 192 -11.86 6.83 -0.50
CA ASP A 192 -12.95 6.67 0.48
C ASP A 192 -14.00 5.64 0.08
N ARG A 193 -14.10 5.33 -1.22
CA ARG A 193 -15.22 4.64 -1.87
C ARG A 193 -15.58 3.27 -1.25
N PHE A 194 -14.64 2.60 -0.57
CA PHE A 194 -14.82 1.27 0.03
C PHE A 194 -14.41 1.17 1.51
N SER A 195 -14.40 2.32 2.17
CA SER A 195 -13.86 2.46 3.52
C SER A 195 -14.80 2.01 4.63
N SER A 196 -16.07 1.83 4.32
CA SER A 196 -17.09 1.47 5.31
C SER A 196 -16.72 0.14 6.00
N GLY A 197 -16.42 0.19 7.30
CA GLY A 197 -16.03 -0.96 8.10
C GLY A 197 -14.59 -1.45 7.95
N LEU A 198 -13.73 -0.79 7.14
CA LEU A 198 -12.32 -1.19 7.00
C LEU A 198 -11.40 -0.02 6.60
N THR A 199 -11.38 1.09 7.35
CA THR A 199 -10.64 2.31 6.97
C THR A 199 -9.11 2.17 6.97
N SER A 200 -8.57 1.18 7.68
CA SER A 200 -7.12 0.99 7.90
C SER A 200 -6.30 0.75 6.64
N HIS A 201 -6.94 0.31 5.55
CA HIS A 201 -6.29 0.18 4.23
C HIS A 201 -5.65 1.51 3.75
N LYS A 202 -6.29 2.66 4.01
CA LYS A 202 -5.74 3.97 3.65
C LYS A 202 -4.46 4.30 4.39
N TYR A 203 -4.44 4.00 5.69
CA TYR A 203 -3.28 4.21 6.52
C TYR A 203 -2.10 3.39 5.99
N ALA A 204 -2.30 2.09 5.77
CA ALA A 204 -1.28 1.23 5.20
C ALA A 204 -0.76 1.76 3.85
N TRP A 205 -1.67 2.14 2.96
CA TRP A 205 -1.28 2.66 1.65
C TRP A 205 -0.47 3.95 1.75
N LYS A 206 -0.86 4.87 2.63
CA LYS A 206 -0.15 6.13 2.88
C LYS A 206 1.25 5.88 3.41
N GLU A 207 1.42 5.02 4.40
CA GLU A 207 2.75 4.73 4.97
C GLU A 207 3.66 4.02 3.95
N LEU A 208 3.13 3.10 3.16
CA LEU A 208 3.91 2.42 2.11
C LEU A 208 4.24 3.34 0.93
N ASN A 209 3.41 4.33 0.63
CA ASN A 209 3.75 5.39 -0.33
C ASN A 209 4.93 6.23 0.16
N LYS A 210 5.01 6.55 1.46
CA LYS A 210 6.17 7.26 2.03
C LYS A 210 7.44 6.43 1.92
N LEU A 211 7.36 5.13 2.26
CA LEU A 211 8.49 4.21 2.13
C LEU A 211 8.99 4.13 0.68
N GLU A 212 8.08 3.92 -0.27
CA GLU A 212 8.43 3.84 -1.70
C GLU A 212 9.04 5.16 -2.19
N HIS A 213 8.49 6.30 -1.76
CA HIS A 213 9.02 7.62 -2.10
C HIS A 213 10.44 7.82 -1.55
N ALA A 214 10.67 7.49 -0.28
CA ALA A 214 11.98 7.59 0.35
C ALA A 214 13.04 6.74 -0.37
N LEU A 215 12.70 5.49 -0.74
CA LEU A 215 13.56 4.62 -1.54
C LEU A 215 13.89 5.25 -2.89
N LYS A 216 12.87 5.71 -3.63
CA LYS A 216 13.06 6.34 -4.95
C LYS A 216 13.91 7.61 -4.86
N ASN A 217 13.67 8.48 -3.89
CA ASN A 217 14.42 9.71 -3.70
C ASN A 217 15.92 9.44 -3.52
N ILE A 218 16.27 8.48 -2.66
CA ILE A 218 17.68 8.12 -2.43
C ILE A 218 18.30 7.52 -3.69
N LEU A 219 17.61 6.59 -4.36
CA LEU A 219 18.11 5.97 -5.59
C LEU A 219 18.30 7.00 -6.72
N GLU A 220 17.37 7.96 -6.85
CA GLU A 220 17.44 9.04 -7.83
C GLU A 220 18.63 9.97 -7.57
N LYS A 221 18.84 10.40 -6.30
CA LYS A 221 20.00 11.22 -5.88
C LYS A 221 21.34 10.56 -6.22
N CYS A 222 21.38 9.24 -6.28
CA CYS A 222 22.58 8.46 -6.59
C CYS A 222 22.70 8.06 -8.06
N THR A 223 21.71 8.37 -8.88
CA THR A 223 21.69 8.03 -10.31
C THR A 223 22.29 9.17 -11.12
N VAL A 224 23.23 8.86 -12.02
CA VAL A 224 23.80 9.87 -12.91
C VAL A 224 22.69 10.41 -13.82
N PRO A 225 22.45 11.74 -13.85
CA PRO A 225 21.39 12.31 -14.67
C PRO A 225 21.70 12.11 -16.16
N LYS A 226 20.63 11.98 -16.95
CA LYS A 226 20.74 11.79 -18.40
C LYS A 226 20.70 13.11 -19.17
N ASP A 227 20.14 14.16 -18.58
CA ASP A 227 19.96 15.43 -19.26
C ASP A 227 21.28 16.24 -19.32
N LYS A 228 21.48 16.93 -20.44
CA LYS A 228 22.72 17.65 -20.74
C LYS A 228 22.99 18.78 -19.75
N TYR A 229 21.94 19.44 -19.26
CA TYR A 229 22.08 20.56 -18.34
C TYR A 229 22.64 20.09 -16.99
N SER A 230 22.05 19.08 -16.37
CA SER A 230 22.53 18.52 -15.10
C SER A 230 23.94 17.96 -15.24
N LEU A 231 24.25 17.29 -16.35
CA LEU A 231 25.61 16.79 -16.63
C LEU A 231 26.64 17.93 -16.70
N ASN A 232 26.32 19.02 -17.39
CA ASN A 232 27.20 20.20 -17.48
C ASN A 232 27.38 20.90 -16.13
N ASN A 233 26.42 20.77 -15.21
CA ASN A 233 26.48 21.33 -13.86
C ASN A 233 27.06 20.35 -12.81
N GLY A 234 27.82 19.34 -13.27
CA GLY A 234 28.51 18.40 -12.38
C GLY A 234 27.64 17.28 -11.83
N GLY A 235 26.47 17.03 -12.43
CA GLY A 235 25.52 16.01 -11.99
C GLY A 235 26.12 14.61 -11.86
N LYS A 236 27.11 14.25 -12.70
CA LYS A 236 27.85 12.98 -12.56
C LYS A 236 28.65 12.91 -11.26
N GLU A 237 29.39 13.96 -10.92
CA GLU A 237 30.15 14.02 -9.67
C GLU A 237 29.22 14.03 -8.46
N ILE A 238 28.12 14.80 -8.53
CA ILE A 238 27.10 14.86 -7.47
C ILE A 238 26.51 13.48 -7.23
N ALA A 239 26.05 12.75 -8.25
CA ALA A 239 25.48 11.42 -8.10
C ALA A 239 26.47 10.41 -7.47
N LEU A 240 27.75 10.48 -7.83
CA LEU A 240 28.79 9.64 -7.25
C LEU A 240 29.05 9.96 -5.77
N LEU A 241 29.10 11.25 -5.41
CA LEU A 241 29.24 11.68 -4.03
C LEU A 241 28.00 11.36 -3.20
N SER A 242 26.80 11.48 -3.77
CA SER A 242 25.55 11.05 -3.13
C SER A 242 25.57 9.55 -2.85
N LYS A 243 26.01 8.75 -3.82
CA LYS A 243 26.19 7.31 -3.61
C LYS A 243 27.16 7.05 -2.45
N GLN A 244 28.32 7.73 -2.44
CA GLN A 244 29.28 7.62 -1.34
C GLN A 244 28.67 8.01 0.00
N TYR A 245 27.86 9.08 0.05
CA TYR A 245 27.19 9.54 1.26
C TYR A 245 26.28 8.46 1.86
N TYR A 246 25.51 7.75 1.03
CA TYR A 246 24.56 6.73 1.50
C TYR A 246 25.17 5.36 1.81
N GLN A 247 26.43 5.12 1.43
CA GLN A 247 27.14 3.88 1.72
C GLN A 247 27.52 3.74 3.20
N ILE A 248 27.67 2.50 3.66
CA ILE A 248 27.99 2.15 5.04
C ILE A 248 29.25 2.84 5.59
N GLU A 249 30.26 3.06 4.75
CA GLU A 249 31.52 3.71 5.10
C GLU A 249 31.34 5.18 5.52
N SER A 250 30.28 5.83 5.05
CA SER A 250 30.00 7.25 5.31
C SER A 250 29.02 7.48 6.46
N GLU A 251 28.67 6.45 7.23
CA GLU A 251 27.71 6.57 8.35
C GLU A 251 28.10 7.66 9.36
N SER A 252 29.40 7.75 9.69
CA SER A 252 29.92 8.78 10.61
C SER A 252 29.80 10.21 10.07
N MET A 253 29.69 10.37 8.76
CA MET A 253 29.45 11.67 8.12
C MET A 253 27.96 11.98 8.07
N ARG A 254 27.11 11.00 7.73
CA ARG A 254 25.65 11.15 7.77
C ARG A 254 25.11 11.47 9.15
N SER A 255 25.80 11.07 10.21
CA SER A 255 25.44 11.45 11.59
C SER A 255 25.83 12.88 11.96
N LYS A 256 26.58 13.59 11.11
CA LYS A 256 27.12 14.94 11.37
C LYS A 256 26.59 16.02 10.42
N MET A 257 26.20 15.67 9.20
CA MET A 257 25.76 16.64 8.19
C MET A 257 24.76 16.02 7.21
N ALA A 258 24.02 16.89 6.51
CA ALA A 258 23.13 16.49 5.43
C ALA A 258 23.91 16.16 4.14
N LEU A 259 23.22 15.51 3.18
CA LEU A 259 23.79 15.15 1.89
C LEU A 259 24.40 16.36 1.16
N ASP A 260 23.67 17.48 1.09
CA ASP A 260 24.11 18.67 0.35
C ASP A 260 25.38 19.28 0.95
N ASP A 261 25.50 19.28 2.28
CA ASP A 261 26.70 19.74 2.99
C ASP A 261 27.88 18.81 2.68
N PHE A 262 27.67 17.50 2.70
CA PHE A 262 28.69 16.51 2.37
C PHE A 262 29.19 16.67 0.93
N VAL A 263 28.28 16.74 -0.04
CA VAL A 263 28.61 16.95 -1.46
C VAL A 263 29.37 18.26 -1.64
N GLY A 264 28.89 19.35 -1.03
CA GLY A 264 29.53 20.66 -1.08
C GLY A 264 30.96 20.65 -0.53
N LEU A 265 31.17 19.99 0.62
CA LEU A 265 32.49 19.86 1.24
C LEU A 265 33.46 19.04 0.37
N MET A 266 32.99 17.93 -0.19
CA MET A 266 33.80 17.05 -1.02
C MET A 266 34.20 17.70 -2.36
N LYS A 267 33.29 18.46 -3.00
CA LYS A 267 33.60 19.22 -4.21
C LYS A 267 34.60 20.35 -3.97
N LYS A 268 34.50 21.06 -2.84
CA LYS A 268 35.50 22.09 -2.47
C LYS A 268 36.89 21.46 -2.28
N LYS A 269 36.95 20.28 -1.66
CA LYS A 269 38.20 19.54 -1.46
C LYS A 269 38.81 19.08 -2.79
N SER A 270 38.02 18.57 -3.73
CA SER A 270 38.50 18.14 -5.05
C SER A 270 39.04 19.33 -5.87
N SER A 271 38.35 20.47 -5.85
CA SER A 271 38.83 21.71 -6.49
C SER A 271 40.17 22.15 -5.91
N TRP A 272 40.29 22.24 -4.58
CA TRP A 272 41.51 22.68 -3.92
C TRP A 272 42.72 21.76 -4.23
N LEU A 273 42.51 20.43 -4.24
CA LEU A 273 43.56 19.48 -4.62
C LEU A 273 44.01 19.67 -6.08
N THR A 274 43.05 19.93 -6.97
CA THR A 274 43.33 20.15 -8.40
C THR A 274 44.13 21.43 -8.61
N ASP A 275 43.73 22.52 -7.94
CA ASP A 275 44.40 23.81 -8.02
C ASP A 275 45.82 23.73 -7.44
N LYS A 276 46.00 23.05 -6.31
CA LYS A 276 47.32 22.84 -5.70
C LYS A 276 48.24 22.00 -6.60
N THR A 277 47.72 20.95 -7.24
CA THR A 277 48.49 20.11 -8.16
C THR A 277 48.90 20.89 -9.41
N ARG A 278 48.01 21.75 -9.94
CA ARG A 278 48.33 22.65 -11.06
C ARG A 278 49.40 23.67 -10.68
N ALA A 279 49.30 24.28 -9.49
CA ALA A 279 50.30 25.22 -9.00
C ALA A 279 51.70 24.57 -8.91
N ILE A 280 51.79 23.35 -8.37
CA ILE A 280 53.07 22.61 -8.26
C ILE A 280 53.65 22.30 -9.64
N LYS A 281 52.81 21.87 -10.60
CA LYS A 281 53.26 21.60 -11.98
C LYS A 281 53.71 22.84 -12.74
N ASN A 282 53.16 24.01 -12.42
CA ASN A 282 53.54 25.28 -13.06
C ASN A 282 54.76 25.94 -12.40
N SER A 283 55.22 25.41 -11.25
CA SER A 283 56.41 25.89 -10.52
C SER A 283 57.66 25.00 -10.72
N LEU A 284 57.56 23.97 -11.57
CA LEU A 284 58.65 23.10 -12.03
C LEU A 284 58.94 23.40 -13.50
#